data_AF-A0A661LPN8-F1
#
_entry.id   AF-A0A661LPN8-F1
#
_cell.length_a   1.000
_cell.length_b   1.000
_cell.length_c   1.000
_cell.angle_alpha   90.00
_cell.angle_beta   90.00
_cell.angle_gamma   90.00
#
_symmetry.space_group_name_H-M   'P 1'
#
loop_
_entity.id
_entity.type
_entity.pdbx_description
1 polymer ?
#
loop_
_entity_poly.entity_id
_entity_poly.type
_entity_poly.pdbx_seq_one_letter_code
_entity_poly.pdbx_strand_id
1 'polypeptide(L)'
;FYYADSFIVATLGKRRLAYLLPGEFPGFKTFIKVMVALSPDFEIRGLEILEQEEDPGLGGEIVQDYFKNQFVGKSFEKLKRLKVIKKPLPEDYRRYLEQRKYKGNFTEEQIREIQKKYKDSDIYALTGATISSKAVTSGIRNMVKKFAYREKMLERILAQQRVVAAF
;
A
#
# COMPACT_ATOMS: atom_id res chain seq x y z
N PHE A 1 23.07 -9.05 13.44
CA PHE A 1 22.47 -7.71 13.41
C PHE A 1 20.99 -7.83 13.71
N TYR A 2 20.49 -7.20 14.78
CA TYR A 2 19.05 -7.12 15.03
C TYR A 2 18.52 -5.94 14.22
N TYR A 3 17.79 -6.21 13.14
CA TYR A 3 17.09 -5.16 12.41
C TYR A 3 15.92 -4.68 13.28
N ALA A 4 16.03 -3.48 13.83
CA ALA A 4 14.88 -2.79 14.41
C ALA A 4 14.07 -2.21 13.26
N ASP A 5 12.77 -2.49 13.22
CA ASP A 5 11.89 -1.88 12.21
C ASP A 5 11.90 -0.36 12.38
N SER A 6 12.42 0.35 11.39
CA SER A 6 12.41 1.81 11.31
C SER A 6 11.24 2.30 10.46
N PHE A 7 10.59 3.37 10.87
CA PHE A 7 9.60 4.09 10.07
C PHE A 7 9.76 5.59 10.29
N ILE A 8 9.25 6.38 9.35
CA ILE A 8 9.28 7.84 9.42
C ILE A 8 7.87 8.30 9.79
N VAL A 9 7.77 9.23 10.75
CA VAL A 9 6.52 9.92 11.07
C VAL A 9 6.54 11.29 10.41
N ALA A 10 5.63 11.53 9.47
CA ALA A 10 5.45 12.83 8.85
C ALA A 10 4.49 13.67 9.70
N THR A 11 4.95 14.81 10.21
CA THR A 11 4.17 15.71 11.06
C THR A 11 4.09 17.12 10.47
N LEU A 12 2.98 17.80 10.74
CA LEU A 12 2.82 19.24 10.51
C LEU A 12 2.52 19.88 11.87
N GLY A 13 3.55 20.48 12.48
CA GLY A 13 3.51 20.86 13.89
C GLY A 13 3.30 19.64 14.78
N LYS A 14 2.25 19.67 15.61
CA LYS A 14 1.87 18.53 16.48
C LYS A 14 0.94 17.51 15.83
N ARG A 15 0.51 17.76 14.58
CA ARG A 15 -0.42 16.87 13.87
C ARG A 15 0.36 15.84 13.06
N ARG A 16 0.15 14.57 13.36
CA ARG A 16 0.62 13.45 12.54
C ARG A 16 -0.17 13.40 11.23
N LEU A 17 0.55 13.42 10.11
CA LEU A 17 -0.03 13.39 8.76
C LEU A 17 0.08 12.01 8.12
N ALA A 18 1.21 11.33 8.31
CA ALA A 18 1.45 10.02 7.71
C ALA A 18 2.57 9.25 8.43
N TYR A 19 2.63 7.95 8.13
CA TYR A 19 3.80 7.11 8.36
C TYR A 19 4.39 6.68 7.03
N LEU A 20 5.71 6.67 6.90
CA LEU A 20 6.42 6.04 5.78
C LEU A 20 7.14 4.79 6.29
N LEU A 21 6.77 3.65 5.72
CA LEU A 21 7.22 2.34 6.12
C LEU A 21 8.11 1.77 5.00
N PRO A 22 9.45 1.79 5.16
CA PRO A 22 10.31 0.97 4.35
C PRO A 22 10.05 -0.51 4.66
N GLY A 23 9.99 -1.34 3.64
CA GLY A 23 9.69 -2.76 3.77
C GLY A 23 10.48 -3.60 2.80
N GLU A 24 10.77 -4.82 3.20
CA GLU A 24 11.41 -5.84 2.37
C GLU A 24 10.70 -7.18 2.60
N PHE A 25 10.38 -7.89 1.52
CA PHE A 25 9.78 -9.22 1.58
C PHE A 25 10.12 -10.05 0.35
N PRO A 26 10.06 -11.39 0.43
CA PRO A 26 10.33 -12.25 -0.72
C PRO A 26 9.37 -12.01 -1.88
N GLY A 27 9.91 -11.85 -3.09
CA GLY A 27 9.23 -11.88 -4.39
C GLY A 27 9.17 -13.29 -4.98
N PHE A 28 9.12 -13.38 -6.32
CA PHE A 28 9.24 -14.66 -7.02
C PHE A 28 10.70 -15.13 -7.08
N LYS A 29 11.65 -14.23 -7.38
CA LYS A 29 13.07 -14.58 -7.46
C LYS A 29 13.86 -14.11 -6.24
N THR A 30 13.75 -12.83 -5.92
CA THR A 30 14.55 -12.17 -4.89
C THR A 30 13.66 -11.32 -3.99
N PHE A 31 14.25 -10.56 -3.07
CA PHE A 31 13.50 -9.63 -2.23
C PHE A 31 12.99 -8.44 -3.03
N ILE A 32 11.75 -8.03 -2.74
CA ILE A 32 11.15 -6.80 -3.22
C ILE A 32 11.25 -5.79 -2.09
N LYS A 33 11.88 -4.64 -2.36
CA LYS A 33 11.91 -3.52 -1.43
C LYS A 33 10.84 -2.51 -1.80
N VAL A 34 10.14 -2.01 -0.81
CA VAL A 34 9.03 -1.08 -0.98
C VAL A 34 9.10 0.08 0.00
N MET A 35 8.40 1.16 -0.34
CA MET A 35 8.03 2.21 0.59
C MET A 35 6.51 2.32 0.60
N VAL A 36 5.89 2.20 1.78
CA VAL A 36 4.43 2.37 1.94
C VAL A 36 4.14 3.61 2.76
N ALA A 37 3.32 4.50 2.21
CA ALA A 37 2.79 5.64 2.93
C ALA A 37 1.42 5.29 3.53
N LEU A 38 1.26 5.49 4.83
CA LEU A 38 0.02 5.26 5.57
C LEU A 38 -0.50 6.56 6.17
N SER A 39 -1.80 6.73 6.24
CA SER A 39 -2.42 7.74 7.10
C SER A 39 -2.33 7.35 8.58
N PRO A 40 -2.68 8.25 9.53
CA PRO A 40 -2.70 7.94 10.96
C PRO A 40 -3.64 6.77 11.32
N ASP A 41 -4.71 6.57 10.55
CA ASP A 41 -5.66 5.45 10.67
C ASP A 41 -5.26 4.20 9.85
N PHE A 42 -4.04 4.18 9.33
CA PHE A 42 -3.44 3.06 8.57
C PHE A 42 -4.11 2.76 7.22
N GLU A 43 -4.80 3.74 6.63
CA GLU A 43 -5.19 3.69 5.21
C GLU A 43 -3.94 3.90 4.35
N ILE A 44 -3.80 3.12 3.27
CA ILE A 44 -2.69 3.31 2.34
C ILE A 44 -2.90 4.60 1.53
N ARG A 45 -1.94 5.52 1.63
CA ARG A 45 -1.85 6.75 0.83
C ARG A 45 -1.01 6.58 -0.43
N GLY A 46 -0.06 5.65 -0.41
CA GLY A 46 0.84 5.40 -1.53
C GLY A 46 1.69 4.16 -1.33
N LEU A 47 2.17 3.61 -2.44
CA LEU A 47 3.10 2.49 -2.51
C LEU A 47 4.12 2.80 -3.60
N GLU A 48 5.39 2.63 -3.29
CA GLU A 48 6.48 2.66 -4.27
C GLU A 48 7.29 1.36 -4.19
N ILE A 49 7.66 0.80 -5.35
CA ILE A 49 8.57 -0.33 -5.44
C ILE A 49 9.98 0.24 -5.65
N LEU A 50 10.85 0.06 -4.67
CA LEU A 50 12.20 0.64 -4.68
C LEU A 50 13.19 -0.27 -5.43
N GLU A 51 13.13 -1.57 -5.16
CA GLU A 51 14.01 -2.58 -5.77
C GLU A 51 13.25 -3.89 -5.99
N GLN A 52 13.51 -4.55 -7.11
CA GLN A 52 12.95 -5.85 -7.49
C GLN A 52 13.77 -6.48 -8.62
N GLU A 53 13.77 -7.81 -8.73
CA GLU A 53 14.42 -8.55 -9.84
C GLU A 53 13.47 -9.58 -10.49
N GLU A 54 12.19 -9.27 -10.54
CA GLU A 54 11.17 -10.08 -11.22
C GLU A 54 11.33 -10.01 -12.75
N ASP A 55 10.77 -11.00 -13.46
CA ASP A 55 10.89 -11.08 -14.92
C ASP A 55 10.25 -9.87 -15.62
N PRO A 56 11.00 -9.11 -16.45
CA PRO A 56 10.45 -8.01 -17.26
C PRO A 56 9.31 -8.48 -18.16
N GLY A 57 8.23 -7.68 -18.25
CA GLY A 57 7.03 -8.03 -19.02
C GLY A 57 6.10 -9.06 -18.35
N LEU A 58 6.48 -9.60 -17.18
CA LEU A 58 5.65 -10.47 -16.34
C LEU A 58 5.55 -9.90 -14.93
N GLY A 59 6.41 -10.35 -14.03
CA GLY A 59 6.42 -9.96 -12.62
C GLY A 59 6.99 -8.56 -12.41
N GLY A 60 7.90 -8.10 -13.27
CA GLY A 60 8.48 -6.76 -13.21
C GLY A 60 7.43 -5.64 -13.35
N GLU A 61 6.25 -5.96 -13.88
CA GLU A 61 5.13 -5.03 -14.01
C GLU A 61 4.55 -4.56 -12.66
N ILE A 62 4.99 -5.11 -11.52
CA ILE A 62 4.63 -4.61 -10.19
C ILE A 62 5.01 -3.14 -9.95
N VAL A 63 5.96 -2.60 -10.72
CA VAL A 63 6.38 -1.19 -10.63
C VAL A 63 5.38 -0.22 -11.27
N GLN A 64 4.43 -0.73 -12.06
CA GLN A 64 3.51 0.10 -12.83
C GLN A 64 2.43 0.73 -11.96
N ASP A 65 2.00 1.94 -12.33
CA ASP A 65 0.95 2.69 -11.64
C ASP A 65 -0.37 1.92 -11.56
N TYR A 66 -0.77 1.23 -12.63
CA TYR A 66 -2.00 0.42 -12.64
C TYR A 66 -1.95 -0.76 -11.66
N PHE A 67 -0.77 -1.16 -11.19
CA PHE A 67 -0.64 -2.17 -10.14
C PHE A 67 -0.52 -1.51 -8.76
N LYS A 68 0.46 -0.62 -8.58
CA LYS A 68 0.73 0.02 -7.27
C LYS A 68 -0.46 0.82 -6.74
N ASN A 69 -1.18 1.52 -7.60
CA ASN A 69 -2.25 2.42 -7.17
C ASN A 69 -3.52 1.66 -6.74
N GLN A 70 -3.61 0.34 -6.99
CA GLN A 70 -4.72 -0.47 -6.49
C GLN A 70 -4.75 -0.55 -4.95
N PHE A 71 -3.60 -0.33 -4.31
CA PHE A 71 -3.46 -0.33 -2.87
C PHE A 71 -3.94 0.98 -2.22
N VAL A 72 -3.97 2.09 -2.97
CA VAL A 72 -4.31 3.41 -2.45
C VAL A 72 -5.79 3.47 -2.04
N GLY A 73 -6.06 4.08 -0.88
CA GLY A 73 -7.41 4.23 -0.33
C GLY A 73 -7.96 2.95 0.32
N LYS A 74 -7.18 1.86 0.37
CA LYS A 74 -7.57 0.65 1.11
C LYS A 74 -7.44 0.93 2.60
N SER A 75 -8.57 0.85 3.31
CA SER A 75 -8.61 0.97 4.76
C SER A 75 -7.86 -0.18 5.43
N PHE A 76 -7.45 0.01 6.69
CA PHE A 76 -6.80 -1.05 7.47
C PHE A 76 -7.64 -2.33 7.54
N GLU A 77 -8.95 -2.20 7.70
CA GLU A 77 -9.88 -3.33 7.74
C GLU A 77 -9.93 -4.11 6.42
N LYS A 78 -9.99 -3.39 5.29
CA LYS A 78 -9.93 -4.03 3.97
C LYS A 78 -8.58 -4.68 3.73
N LEU A 79 -7.49 -4.03 4.12
CA LEU A 79 -6.13 -4.51 3.95
C LEU A 79 -5.89 -5.85 4.67
N LYS A 80 -6.39 -6.02 5.90
CA LYS A 80 -6.26 -7.29 6.66
C LYS A 80 -6.79 -8.51 5.92
N ARG A 81 -7.80 -8.33 5.06
CA ARG A 81 -8.46 -9.39 4.28
C ARG A 81 -8.15 -9.34 2.79
N LEU A 82 -7.24 -8.45 2.37
CA LEU A 82 -6.92 -8.20 0.97
C LEU A 82 -6.38 -9.47 0.31
N LYS A 83 -6.93 -9.80 -0.85
CA LYS A 83 -6.52 -10.95 -1.68
C LYS A 83 -6.12 -10.48 -3.07
N VAL A 84 -5.58 -11.43 -3.84
CA VAL A 84 -5.34 -11.27 -5.27
C VAL A 84 -6.41 -12.02 -6.05
N ILE A 85 -7.02 -11.36 -7.03
CA ILE A 85 -8.03 -11.93 -7.93
C ILE A 85 -7.47 -12.03 -9.34
N LYS A 86 -7.77 -13.14 -10.02
CA LYS A 86 -7.34 -13.42 -11.41
C LYS A 86 -8.38 -12.98 -12.44
N LYS A 87 -8.96 -11.79 -12.23
CA LYS A 87 -9.87 -11.17 -13.20
C LYS A 87 -9.08 -10.14 -14.02
N PRO A 88 -9.44 -9.88 -15.28
CA PRO A 88 -8.84 -8.78 -16.02
C PRO A 88 -9.12 -7.46 -15.29
N LEU A 89 -8.13 -6.57 -15.25
CA LEU A 89 -8.28 -5.23 -14.71
C LEU A 89 -9.26 -4.45 -15.60
N PRO A 90 -10.40 -3.98 -15.07
CA PRO A 90 -11.35 -3.19 -15.85
C PRO A 90 -10.69 -1.92 -16.42
N GLU A 91 -11.03 -1.58 -17.66
CA GLU A 91 -10.39 -0.46 -18.38
C GLU A 91 -10.65 0.90 -17.73
N ASP A 92 -11.87 1.12 -17.23
CA ASP A 92 -12.23 2.32 -16.45
C ASP A 92 -11.34 2.47 -15.21
N TYR A 93 -11.10 1.36 -14.51
CA TYR A 93 -10.26 1.33 -13.33
C TYR A 93 -8.78 1.53 -13.67
N ARG A 94 -8.29 0.86 -14.73
CA ARG A 94 -6.91 1.03 -15.21
C ARG A 94 -6.60 2.49 -15.52
N ARG A 95 -7.47 3.15 -16.29
CA ARG A 95 -7.31 4.57 -16.65
C ARG A 95 -7.28 5.47 -15.42
N TYR A 96 -8.13 5.19 -14.43
CA TYR A 96 -8.11 5.91 -13.14
C TYR A 96 -6.81 5.69 -12.37
N LEU A 97 -6.32 4.44 -12.29
CA LEU A 97 -5.08 4.11 -11.59
C LEU A 97 -3.86 4.76 -12.27
N GLU A 98 -3.91 4.99 -13.57
CA GLU A 98 -2.88 5.65 -14.37
C GLU A 98 -3.21 7.13 -14.67
N GLN A 99 -4.12 7.76 -13.92
CA GLN A 99 -4.61 9.11 -14.19
C GLN A 99 -3.52 10.19 -14.35
N ARG A 100 -2.34 10.00 -13.73
CA ARG A 100 -1.18 10.89 -13.90
C ARG A 100 -0.66 10.91 -15.34
N LYS A 101 -0.73 9.77 -16.04
CA LYS A 101 -0.40 9.64 -17.47
C LYS A 101 -1.46 10.29 -18.36
N TYR A 102 -2.73 10.28 -17.92
CA TYR A 102 -3.89 10.76 -18.66
C TYR A 102 -4.40 12.13 -18.21
N LYS A 103 -3.49 13.07 -17.88
CA LYS A 103 -3.77 14.42 -17.32
C LYS A 103 -5.11 15.00 -17.83
N GLY A 104 -6.07 15.21 -16.92
CA GLY A 104 -7.32 15.95 -17.20
C GLY A 104 -8.53 15.15 -17.69
N ASN A 105 -8.46 13.80 -17.74
CA ASN A 105 -9.53 12.98 -18.32
C ASN A 105 -10.65 12.53 -17.39
N PHE A 106 -10.67 12.96 -16.12
CA PHE A 106 -11.73 12.60 -15.18
C PHE A 106 -12.28 13.83 -14.47
N THR A 107 -13.61 13.94 -14.41
CA THR A 107 -14.28 14.88 -13.51
C THR A 107 -14.23 14.37 -12.07
N GLU A 108 -14.51 15.25 -11.10
CA GLU A 108 -14.60 14.83 -9.71
C GLU A 108 -15.67 13.76 -9.48
N GLU A 109 -16.82 13.85 -10.17
CA GLU A 109 -17.89 12.86 -10.08
C GLU A 109 -17.42 11.50 -10.57
N GLN A 110 -16.74 11.45 -11.72
CA GLN A 110 -16.21 10.20 -12.28
C GLN A 110 -15.18 9.56 -11.34
N ILE A 111 -14.29 10.37 -10.75
CA ILE A 111 -13.33 9.89 -9.74
C ILE A 111 -14.09 9.28 -8.55
N ARG A 112 -15.11 9.96 -8.02
CA ARG A 112 -15.91 9.47 -6.88
C ARG A 112 -16.64 8.18 -7.21
N GLU A 113 -17.19 8.06 -8.42
CA GLU A 113 -17.88 6.84 -8.87
C GLU A 113 -16.94 5.64 -8.97
N ILE A 114 -15.78 5.82 -9.63
CA ILE A 114 -14.76 4.77 -9.76
C ILE A 114 -14.22 4.39 -8.37
N GLN A 115 -13.91 5.37 -7.53
CA GLN A 115 -13.49 5.11 -6.16
C GLN A 115 -14.55 4.31 -5.41
N LYS A 116 -15.82 4.72 -5.43
CA LYS A 116 -16.92 3.99 -4.79
C LYS A 116 -17.03 2.55 -5.30
N LYS A 117 -16.91 2.35 -6.61
CA LYS A 117 -17.01 1.05 -7.27
C LYS A 117 -15.87 0.09 -6.87
N TYR A 118 -14.64 0.60 -6.74
CA TYR A 118 -13.44 -0.23 -6.54
C TYR A 118 -12.82 -0.13 -5.14
N LYS A 119 -13.37 0.70 -4.23
CA LYS A 119 -12.87 0.90 -2.86
C LYS A 119 -12.64 -0.41 -2.13
N ASP A 120 -13.61 -1.31 -2.18
CA ASP A 120 -13.57 -2.61 -1.50
C ASP A 120 -13.10 -3.78 -2.38
N SER A 121 -12.64 -3.51 -3.61
CA SER A 121 -12.08 -4.54 -4.48
C SER A 121 -10.79 -5.13 -3.91
N ASP A 122 -10.56 -6.41 -4.24
CA ASP A 122 -9.26 -7.04 -4.08
C ASP A 122 -8.27 -6.59 -5.17
N ILE A 123 -7.01 -7.01 -5.06
CA ILE A 123 -5.96 -6.64 -6.02
C ILE A 123 -6.09 -7.51 -7.27
N TYR A 124 -6.25 -6.88 -8.42
CA TYR A 124 -6.22 -7.54 -9.72
C TYR A 124 -4.79 -8.00 -10.01
N ALA A 125 -4.62 -9.28 -10.27
CA ALA A 125 -3.33 -9.87 -10.57
C ALA A 125 -2.79 -9.36 -11.91
N LEU A 126 -1.47 -9.24 -12.00
CA LEU A 126 -0.77 -9.18 -13.27
C LEU A 126 -0.98 -10.49 -14.04
N THR A 127 -1.43 -10.39 -15.29
CA THR A 127 -1.60 -11.53 -16.18
C THR A 127 -0.25 -12.25 -16.35
N GLY A 128 -0.22 -13.57 -16.16
CA GLY A 128 1.02 -14.36 -16.20
C GLY A 128 1.93 -14.23 -14.98
N ALA A 129 1.71 -13.26 -14.08
CA ALA A 129 2.57 -12.99 -12.92
C ALA A 129 1.79 -12.96 -11.58
N THR A 130 0.97 -14.00 -11.35
CA THR A 130 0.20 -14.09 -10.10
C THR A 130 1.09 -14.24 -8.86
N ILE A 131 2.28 -14.85 -8.98
CA ILE A 131 3.18 -15.05 -7.84
C ILE A 131 3.69 -13.71 -7.34
N SER A 132 4.25 -12.88 -8.21
CA SER A 132 4.70 -11.51 -7.91
C SER A 132 3.56 -10.66 -7.35
N SER A 133 2.36 -10.76 -7.95
CA SER A 133 1.17 -10.06 -7.46
C SER A 133 0.81 -10.45 -6.02
N LYS A 134 0.89 -11.75 -5.69
CA LYS A 134 0.65 -12.27 -4.34
C LYS A 134 1.75 -11.90 -3.36
N ALA A 135 3.01 -11.90 -3.81
CA ALA A 135 4.15 -11.51 -2.99
C ALA A 135 3.97 -10.07 -2.49
N VAL A 136 3.75 -9.12 -3.40
CA VAL A 136 3.51 -7.72 -3.05
C VAL A 136 2.27 -7.56 -2.15
N THR A 137 1.16 -8.19 -2.53
CA THR A 137 -0.10 -8.06 -1.77
C THR A 137 0.03 -8.59 -0.34
N SER A 138 0.67 -9.76 -0.16
CA SER A 138 0.84 -10.36 1.15
C SER A 138 1.94 -9.67 1.98
N GLY A 139 3.02 -9.22 1.34
CA GLY A 139 4.09 -8.44 1.94
C GLY A 139 3.57 -7.14 2.56
N ILE A 140 2.89 -6.32 1.76
CA ILE A 140 2.28 -5.06 2.23
C ILE A 140 1.27 -5.35 3.34
N ARG A 141 0.39 -6.33 3.15
CA ARG A 141 -0.61 -6.68 4.16
C ARG A 141 0.04 -7.02 5.50
N ASN A 142 1.07 -7.85 5.48
CA ASN A 142 1.75 -8.30 6.70
C ASN A 142 2.53 -7.17 7.36
N MET A 143 3.22 -6.35 6.57
CA MET A 143 3.98 -5.19 7.04
C MET A 143 3.06 -4.20 7.77
N VAL A 144 1.97 -3.78 7.12
CA VAL A 144 1.03 -2.81 7.70
C VAL A 144 0.33 -3.38 8.93
N LYS A 145 -0.01 -4.69 8.93
CA LYS A 145 -0.58 -5.36 10.13
C LYS A 145 0.36 -5.32 11.33
N LYS A 146 1.64 -5.69 11.13
CA LYS A 146 2.65 -5.68 12.20
C LYS A 146 2.91 -4.27 12.70
N PHE A 147 3.00 -3.30 11.80
CA PHE A 147 3.16 -1.89 12.15
C PHE A 147 1.98 -1.37 12.99
N ALA A 148 0.75 -1.50 12.47
CA ALA A 148 -0.44 -0.99 13.16
C ALA A 148 -0.67 -1.64 14.52
N TYR A 149 -0.32 -2.93 14.69
CA TYR A 149 -0.37 -3.58 15.99
C TYR A 149 0.57 -2.93 17.01
N ARG A 150 1.83 -2.68 16.61
CA ARG A 150 2.84 -2.07 17.47
C ARG A 150 2.51 -0.61 17.79
N GLU A 151 2.05 0.15 16.80
CA GLU A 151 1.67 1.55 17.02
C GLU A 151 0.50 1.65 18.00
N LYS A 152 -0.54 0.83 17.84
CA LYS A 152 -1.67 0.77 18.79
C LYS A 152 -1.23 0.35 20.19
N MET A 153 -0.29 -0.58 20.31
CA MET A 153 0.27 -0.98 21.60
C MET A 153 1.04 0.18 22.25
N LEU A 154 1.86 0.90 21.48
CA LEU A 154 2.60 2.07 21.94
C LEU A 154 1.65 3.18 22.41
N GLU A 155 0.65 3.55 21.61
CA GLU A 155 -0.38 4.53 21.98
C GLU A 155 -1.10 4.15 23.28
N ARG A 156 -1.44 2.87 23.44
CA ARG A 156 -2.07 2.36 24.67
C ARG A 156 -1.16 2.54 25.89
N ILE A 157 0.13 2.24 25.78
CA ILE A 157 1.09 2.37 26.89
C ILE A 157 1.28 3.85 27.26
N LEU A 158 1.44 4.72 26.28
CA LEU A 158 1.59 6.16 26.50
C LEU A 158 0.37 6.78 27.21
N ALA A 159 -0.84 6.38 26.79
CA ALA A 159 -2.08 6.79 27.43
C ALA A 159 -2.17 6.33 28.89
N GLN A 160 -1.67 5.14 29.21
CA GLN A 160 -1.64 4.60 30.58
C GLN A 160 -0.61 5.30 31.48
N GLN A 161 0.55 5.66 30.94
CA GLN A 161 1.64 6.25 31.73
C GLN A 161 1.53 7.79 31.88
N ARG A 162 0.49 8.43 31.32
CA ARG A 162 0.35 9.90 31.25
C ARG A 162 1.57 10.60 30.62
N VAL A 163 2.33 9.90 29.78
CA VAL A 163 3.51 10.45 29.10
C VAL A 163 3.09 10.90 27.70
N VAL A 164 3.41 12.14 27.36
CA VAL A 164 3.24 12.63 25.99
C VAL A 164 4.32 11.99 25.13
N ALA A 165 3.93 11.23 24.12
CA ALA A 165 4.88 10.75 23.11
C ALA A 165 5.53 11.94 22.41
N ALA A 166 6.86 12.00 22.47
CA ALA A 166 7.65 13.01 21.77
C ALA A 166 7.92 12.56 20.32
N PHE A 167 6.86 12.39 19.52
CA PHE A 167 6.98 12.12 18.08
C PHE A 167 5.73 12.52 17.30
#